data_AF-A0A917G122-F1
#
_entry.id   AF-A0A917G122-F1
#
_cell.length_a   1.000
_cell.length_b   1.000
_cell.length_c   1.000
_cell.angle_alpha   90.00
_cell.angle_beta   90.00
_cell.angle_gamma   90.00
#
_symmetry.space_group_name_H-M   'P 1'
#
loop_
_entity.id
_entity.type
_entity.pdbx_description
1 polymer ?
#
loop_
_entity_poly.entity_id
_entity_poly.type
_entity_poly.pdbx_seq_one_letter_code
_entity_poly.pdbx_strand_id
1 'polypeptide(L)'
;MKNSYFKDNMYYIYNGELYRRNDLGNIYFGYAGKVFGYDDTFLTGGAGLFQIYSGTSEWKYISTYFDDPRDFAMIQVGINIYKKSRK
;
A
#
# COMPACT_ATOMS: atom_id res chain seq x y z
N MET A 1 20.72 -4.97 -6.69
CA MET A 1 20.45 -6.41 -6.47
C MET A 1 19.29 -6.83 -7.38
N LYS A 2 19.34 -8.00 -8.03
CA LYS A 2 18.28 -8.51 -8.93
C LYS A 2 17.30 -9.39 -8.14
N ASN A 3 16.02 -9.43 -8.52
CA ASN A 3 15.01 -10.28 -7.84
C ASN A 3 15.29 -11.79 -7.92
N SER A 4 16.20 -12.23 -8.79
CA SER A 4 16.56 -13.63 -9.03
C SER A 4 17.26 -14.34 -7.86
N TYR A 5 17.56 -13.66 -6.75
CA TYR A 5 18.24 -14.25 -5.59
C TYR A 5 17.30 -14.77 -4.49
N PHE A 6 16.00 -14.47 -4.57
CA PHE A 6 15.03 -14.95 -3.59
C PHE A 6 14.41 -16.27 -4.10
N LYS A 7 14.94 -17.39 -3.61
CA LYS A 7 14.59 -18.77 -4.00
C LYS A 7 13.08 -19.06 -4.01
N ASP A 8 12.30 -18.30 -3.23
CA ASP A 8 10.87 -18.56 -2.99
C ASP A 8 9.94 -17.43 -3.48
N ASN A 9 10.44 -16.44 -4.23
CA ASN A 9 9.68 -15.23 -4.64
C ASN A 9 9.01 -14.47 -3.48
N MET A 10 9.47 -14.70 -2.25
CA MET A 10 8.91 -14.09 -1.04
C MET A 10 9.31 -12.63 -0.87
N TYR A 11 10.37 -12.20 -1.55
CA TYR A 11 10.91 -10.85 -1.45
C TYR A 11 11.31 -10.30 -2.82
N TYR A 12 11.33 -8.98 -2.93
CA TYR A 12 11.81 -8.25 -4.10
C TYR A 12 12.53 -6.97 -3.67
N ILE A 13 13.35 -6.43 -4.57
CA ILE A 13 14.09 -5.18 -4.32
C ILE A 13 13.57 -4.08 -5.23
N TYR A 14 13.20 -2.96 -4.63
CA TYR A 14 12.77 -1.76 -5.32
C TYR A 14 13.53 -0.56 -4.76
N ASN A 15 14.15 0.23 -5.64
CA ASN A 15 14.93 1.42 -5.29
C ASN A 15 16.01 1.17 -4.19
N GLY A 16 16.60 -0.03 -4.15
CA GLY A 16 17.63 -0.40 -3.17
C GLY A 16 17.09 -0.97 -1.86
N GLU A 17 15.77 -0.98 -1.65
CA GLU A 17 15.11 -1.49 -0.45
C GLU A 17 14.49 -2.87 -0.68
N LEU A 18 14.46 -3.70 0.37
CA LEU A 18 13.91 -5.05 0.36
C LEU A 18 12.46 -5.05 0.83
N TYR A 19 11.57 -5.59 -0.01
CA TYR A 19 10.14 -5.71 0.25
C TYR A 19 9.71 -7.17 0.23
N ARG A 20 8.66 -7.50 0.99
CA ARG A 20 7.98 -8.80 0.92
C ARG A 20 7.03 -8.80 -0.25
N ARG A 21 6.78 -9.96 -0.84
CA ARG A 21 5.77 -10.14 -1.90
C ARG A 21 4.40 -9.59 -1.51
N ASN A 22 3.98 -9.82 -0.26
CA ASN A 22 2.67 -9.36 0.24
C ASN A 22 2.59 -7.83 0.35
N ASP A 23 3.73 -7.13 0.47
CA ASP A 23 3.78 -5.66 0.53
C ASP A 23 3.35 -5.02 -0.81
N LEU A 24 3.51 -5.75 -1.92
CA LEU A 24 3.23 -5.24 -3.26
C LEU A 24 1.76 -4.82 -3.40
N GLY A 25 0.83 -5.54 -2.77
CA GLY A 25 -0.59 -5.19 -2.78
C GLY A 25 -0.86 -3.84 -2.13
N ASN A 26 -0.26 -3.60 -0.96
CA ASN A 26 -0.38 -2.35 -0.22
C ASN A 26 0.28 -1.17 -0.94
N ILE A 27 1.47 -1.39 -1.49
CA ILE A 27 2.16 -0.39 -2.32
C ILE A 27 1.33 -0.04 -3.56
N TYR A 28 0.76 -1.04 -4.23
CA TYR A 28 -0.13 -0.83 -5.37
C TYR A 28 -1.39 -0.04 -4.96
N PHE A 29 -2.03 -0.40 -3.85
CA PHE A 29 -3.20 0.30 -3.33
C PHE A 29 -2.92 1.79 -3.10
N GLY A 30 -1.82 2.12 -2.43
CA GLY A 30 -1.41 3.51 -2.21
C GLY A 30 -1.14 4.27 -3.51
N TYR A 31 -0.42 3.66 -4.46
CA TYR A 31 -0.13 4.29 -5.75
C TYR A 31 -1.40 4.52 -6.58
N ALA A 32 -2.20 3.47 -6.79
CA ALA A 32 -3.43 3.53 -7.57
C ALA A 32 -4.43 4.51 -6.94
N GLY A 33 -4.55 4.51 -5.62
CA GLY A 33 -5.38 5.45 -4.88
C GLY A 33 -5.04 6.91 -5.23
N LYS A 34 -3.75 7.26 -5.27
CA LYS A 34 -3.34 8.60 -5.71
C LYS A 34 -3.59 8.86 -7.20
N VAL A 35 -3.47 7.86 -8.07
CA VAL A 35 -3.85 7.99 -9.50
C VAL A 35 -5.32 8.38 -9.63
N PHE A 36 -6.20 7.79 -8.81
CA PHE A 36 -7.63 8.11 -8.78
C PHE A 36 -7.97 9.41 -8.02
N GLY A 37 -6.97 10.10 -7.46
CA GLY A 37 -7.16 11.38 -6.79
C GLY A 37 -7.57 11.28 -5.32
N TYR A 38 -7.47 10.10 -4.69
CA TYR A 38 -7.74 9.98 -3.26
C TYR A 38 -6.66 10.67 -2.41
N ASP A 39 -7.09 11.24 -1.28
CA ASP A 39 -6.19 11.89 -0.33
C ASP A 39 -5.37 10.89 0.49
N ASP A 40 -4.22 11.33 0.96
CA ASP A 40 -3.28 10.50 1.72
C ASP A 40 -3.92 9.97 3.00
N THR A 41 -4.70 10.80 3.69
CA THR A 41 -5.42 10.43 4.92
C THR A 41 -6.44 9.32 4.65
N PHE A 42 -7.11 9.33 3.48
CA PHE A 42 -8.03 8.26 3.10
C PHE A 42 -7.29 6.94 2.85
N LEU A 43 -6.19 7.00 2.10
CA LEU A 43 -5.43 5.80 1.74
C LEU A 43 -4.71 5.18 2.93
N THR A 44 -4.23 6.00 3.85
CA THR A 44 -3.51 5.55 5.04
C THR A 44 -4.43 5.28 6.24
N GLY A 45 -5.74 5.49 6.12
CA GLY A 45 -6.71 5.17 7.18
C GLY A 45 -6.74 6.16 8.35
N GLY A 46 -6.49 7.44 8.10
CA GLY A 46 -6.42 8.48 9.13
C GLY A 46 -7.77 8.82 9.80
N ALA A 47 -7.68 9.00 11.12
CA ALA A 47 -8.69 9.37 12.16
C ALA A 47 -9.92 8.46 12.35
N GLY A 48 -10.21 7.58 11.40
CA GLY A 48 -11.18 6.49 11.43
C GLY A 48 -11.18 5.92 10.01
N LEU A 49 -11.54 4.67 9.74
CA LEU A 49 -11.85 4.25 8.35
C LEU A 49 -13.13 5.00 7.92
N PHE A 50 -12.93 6.26 7.53
CA PHE A 50 -13.73 7.48 7.75
C PHE A 50 -15.08 7.44 8.53
N GLN A 51 -15.17 6.65 9.62
CA GLN A 51 -16.38 6.33 10.44
C GLN A 51 -17.43 5.45 9.73
N ILE A 52 -17.43 5.52 8.42
CA ILE A 52 -18.51 5.19 7.51
C ILE A 52 -17.76 4.98 6.20
N TYR A 53 -17.64 3.75 5.71
CA TYR A 53 -17.65 3.59 4.25
C TYR A 53 -19.09 3.83 3.71
N SER A 54 -20.10 4.07 4.57
CA SER A 54 -21.54 4.21 4.26
C SER A 54 -22.11 3.02 3.49
N GLY A 55 -21.67 1.83 3.87
CA GLY A 55 -22.43 0.58 3.71
C GLY A 55 -22.09 -0.32 2.52
N THR A 56 -21.13 0.03 1.66
CA THR A 56 -21.11 -0.51 0.28
C THR A 56 -19.88 -1.28 -0.18
N SER A 57 -18.93 -1.68 0.68
CA SER A 57 -17.83 -2.54 0.22
C SER A 57 -17.38 -3.54 1.26
N GLU A 58 -17.13 -4.76 0.81
CA GLU A 58 -16.84 -5.95 1.60
C GLU A 58 -15.70 -5.72 2.61
N TRP A 59 -16.11 -5.39 3.84
CA TRP A 59 -15.31 -5.00 4.99
C TRP A 59 -14.12 -5.92 5.30
N LYS A 60 -14.22 -7.20 4.91
CA LYS A 60 -13.21 -8.21 5.20
C LYS A 60 -11.87 -7.90 4.55
N TYR A 61 -11.86 -7.36 3.32
CA TYR A 61 -10.61 -7.14 2.61
C TYR A 61 -9.86 -5.91 3.14
N ILE A 62 -10.57 -4.81 3.40
CA ILE A 62 -9.99 -3.57 3.92
C ILE A 62 -9.43 -3.80 5.32
N SER A 63 -10.19 -4.39 6.26
CA SER A 63 -9.68 -4.67 7.62
C SER A 63 -8.36 -5.45 7.61
N THR A 64 -8.27 -6.49 6.78
CA THR A 64 -7.04 -7.30 6.69
C THR A 64 -5.83 -6.50 6.18
N TYR A 65 -6.03 -5.47 5.36
CA TYR A 65 -4.97 -4.58 4.88
C TYR A 65 -4.56 -3.49 5.88
N PHE A 66 -5.28 -3.31 6.98
CA PHE A 66 -4.98 -2.25 7.96
C PHE A 66 -4.70 -2.78 9.38
N ASP A 67 -4.71 -4.11 9.55
CA ASP A 67 -4.46 -4.77 10.84
C ASP A 67 -2.94 -4.86 11.20
N ASP A 68 -2.04 -4.85 10.21
CA ASP A 68 -0.58 -4.85 10.44
C ASP A 68 -0.01 -3.42 10.28
N PRO A 69 0.75 -2.89 11.26
CA PRO A 69 1.50 -1.63 11.13
C PRO A 69 2.39 -1.55 9.87
N ARG A 70 2.81 -2.70 9.34
CA ARG A 70 3.56 -2.81 8.08
C ARG A 70 2.71 -2.38 6.89
N ASP A 71 1.44 -2.72 6.85
CA ASP A 71 0.59 -2.46 5.69
C ASP A 71 0.39 -0.95 5.49
N PHE A 72 0.20 -0.22 6.59
CA PHE A 72 0.21 1.25 6.61
C PHE A 72 1.49 1.82 5.99
N ALA A 73 2.65 1.30 6.40
CA ALA A 73 3.94 1.77 5.88
C ALA A 73 4.07 1.49 4.37
N MET A 74 3.57 0.35 3.89
CA MET A 74 3.64 -0.04 2.49
C MET A 74 2.70 0.79 1.60
N ILE A 75 1.51 1.15 2.10
CA ILE A 75 0.62 2.11 1.42
C ILE A 75 1.31 3.47 1.29
N GLN A 76 1.96 3.94 2.35
CA GLN A 76 2.70 5.20 2.33
C GLN A 76 3.84 5.17 1.30
N VAL A 77 4.54 4.04 1.15
CA VAL A 77 5.53 3.84 0.08
C VAL A 77 4.89 4.03 -1.31
N GLY A 78 3.72 3.42 -1.56
CA GLY A 78 2.97 3.60 -2.80
C GLY A 78 2.61 5.05 -3.12
N ILE A 79 2.10 5.77 -2.11
CA ILE A 79 1.79 7.21 -2.21
C ILE A 79 3.05 8.01 -2.57
N ASN A 80 4.17 7.72 -1.92
CA ASN A 80 5.43 8.42 -2.15
C ASN A 80 5.97 8.16 -3.57
N ILE A 81 5.84 6.93 -4.09
CA ILE A 81 6.21 6.60 -5.47
C ILE A 81 5.42 7.45 -6.46
N TYR A 82 4.10 7.56 -6.27
CA TYR A 82 3.25 8.39 -7.12
C TYR A 82 3.68 9.85 -7.09
N LYS A 83 3.86 10.42 -5.89
CA LYS A 83 4.27 11.82 -5.71
C LYS A 83 5.61 12.12 -6.37
N LYS A 84 6.57 11.19 -6.28
CA LYS A 84 7.89 11.32 -6.92
C LYS A 84 7.79 11.26 -8.44
N SER A 85 6.89 10.45 -9.00
CA SER A 85 6.71 10.32 -10.46
C SER A 85 6.09 11.54 -11.15
N ARG A 86 5.52 12.49 -10.38
CA ARG A 86 4.84 13.70 -10.88
C ARG A 86 5.57 15.00 -10.52
N LYS A 87 6.82 14.88 -10.03
CA LYS A 87 7.80 15.98 -10.00
C LYS A 87 8.64 15.93 -11.27
#